data_AF-A0A6V8CKH7-F1
#
_entry.id   AF-A0A6V8CKH7-F1
#
_cell.length_a   1.000
_cell.length_b   1.000
_cell.length_c   1.000
_cell.angle_alpha   90.00
_cell.angle_beta   90.00
_cell.angle_gamma   90.00
#
_symmetry.space_group_name_H-M   'P 1'
#
loop_
_entity.id
_entity.type
_entity.pdbx_description
1 polymer ?
#
loop_
_entity_poly.entity_id
_entity_poly.type
_entity_poly.pdbx_seq_one_letter_code
_entity_poly.pdbx_strand_id
1 'polypeptide(L)'
;MIRGEVVKNQTLYKALFISALMLMLPLLSNSSDWSVSDEESHVTLVEKIELKNAVMHELFGVLDDAFENENRPLLANSRIGVYDAAGLLLKQDIPDEGLIPRPDLAMFLVDNSLRIQDVRSSLEQIHGLEVRAFISPSGLLVQGTKHSLEQGSEEAGIEAMLPVPVAMMVDEYLWFESPEKIRLESWRGDELHSGVGLVDSEGHVLQQSLSHVSKQFLKEINIIDTGRISGVVHSQSVFEIALEPSVSWVRAEPMFTIDNNYARSHMAITGSYSVRSHFTTDLDGSGQIVAVADSGLDEDHGDFGTRIIESKDVIGDGSTADTWSGHGTHVACTVLGDGTRGPYAGVAPASELYFQAMEND
;
A
#
# COMPACT_ATOMS: atom_id res chain seq x y z
N MET A 1 16.97 -13.71 -9.80
CA MET A 1 17.56 -13.44 -8.47
C MET A 1 18.93 -12.79 -8.69
N ILE A 2 19.16 -11.52 -8.30
CA ILE A 2 20.47 -10.87 -8.52
C ILE A 2 21.46 -11.39 -7.48
N ARG A 3 22.40 -12.26 -7.88
CA ARG A 3 23.55 -12.66 -7.06
C ARG A 3 24.75 -11.79 -7.43
N GLY A 4 25.11 -10.85 -6.55
CA GLY A 4 26.40 -10.17 -6.57
C GLY A 4 27.41 -10.93 -5.70
N GLU A 5 28.52 -11.37 -6.27
CA GLU A 5 29.67 -11.88 -5.50
C GLU A 5 30.37 -10.73 -4.77
N VAL A 6 30.50 -10.86 -3.45
CA VAL A 6 31.24 -9.91 -2.60
C VAL A 6 32.71 -10.35 -2.53
N VAL A 7 33.58 -9.65 -3.24
CA VAL A 7 35.03 -9.76 -3.06
C VAL A 7 35.42 -8.98 -1.80
N LYS A 8 35.69 -9.70 -0.70
CA LYS A 8 36.21 -9.13 0.56
C LYS A 8 37.67 -8.70 0.37
N ASN A 9 37.92 -7.40 0.40
CA ASN A 9 39.27 -6.87 0.62
C ASN A 9 39.36 -6.36 2.07
N GLN A 10 39.95 -7.16 2.96
CA GLN A 10 40.22 -6.78 4.34
C GLN A 10 41.50 -5.93 4.39
N THR A 11 41.38 -4.65 4.73
CA THR A 11 42.52 -3.86 5.23
C THR A 11 42.32 -3.58 6.71
N LEU A 12 43.12 -4.27 7.51
CA LEU A 12 43.19 -4.20 8.96
C LEU A 12 44.01 -2.96 9.36
N TYR A 13 43.43 -2.00 10.10
CA TYR A 13 44.23 -1.00 10.83
C TYR A 13 44.11 -1.25 12.32
N LYS A 14 45.21 -1.74 12.91
CA LYS A 14 45.42 -1.86 14.35
C LYS A 14 45.98 -0.55 14.92
N ALA A 15 45.39 -0.16 16.04
CA ALA A 15 46.00 0.48 17.21
C ALA A 15 46.61 1.90 17.08
N LEU A 16 46.10 2.82 17.91
CA LEU A 16 46.96 3.51 18.88
C LEU A 16 46.17 4.02 20.09
N PHE A 17 46.70 3.65 21.24
CA PHE A 17 46.23 3.83 22.60
C PHE A 17 47.07 4.94 23.23
N ILE A 18 46.49 6.04 23.71
CA ILE A 18 47.16 6.95 24.65
C ILE A 18 46.15 7.41 25.72
N SER A 19 46.53 7.15 26.96
CA SER A 19 45.83 7.41 28.21
C SER A 19 45.96 8.85 28.72
N ALA A 20 44.93 9.35 29.41
CA ALA A 20 45.03 10.27 30.56
C ALA A 20 43.71 10.16 31.35
N LEU A 21 43.58 9.22 32.29
CA LEU A 21 43.83 9.34 33.74
C LEU A 21 43.03 10.45 34.46
N MET A 22 41.99 9.99 35.18
CA MET A 22 41.42 10.44 36.46
C MET A 22 41.39 11.93 36.82
N LEU A 23 40.21 12.42 37.21
CA LEU A 23 39.91 12.82 38.60
C LEU A 23 38.46 13.36 38.73
N MET A 24 37.81 12.95 39.82
CA MET A 24 36.59 13.52 40.44
C MET A 24 35.21 13.00 40.01
N LEU A 25 34.81 11.89 40.62
CA LEU A 25 33.54 11.72 41.33
C LEU A 25 33.90 11.18 42.73
N PRO A 26 33.08 11.29 43.80
CA PRO A 26 31.62 11.42 43.78
C PRO A 26 31.03 12.39 44.82
N LEU A 27 29.76 12.80 44.65
CA LEU A 27 28.88 13.07 45.80
C LEU A 27 27.49 12.52 45.48
N LEU A 28 27.09 11.54 46.30
CA LEU A 28 25.78 10.90 46.31
C LEU A 28 24.71 11.88 46.82
N SER A 29 23.53 11.83 46.20
CA SER A 29 22.28 11.77 46.94
C SER A 29 21.41 10.69 46.33
N ASN A 30 21.20 9.65 47.12
CA ASN A 30 20.49 8.43 46.82
C ASN A 30 19.00 8.63 47.12
N SER A 31 18.12 8.30 46.18
CA SER A 31 16.79 7.75 46.50
C SER A 31 16.45 6.71 45.46
N SER A 32 16.39 5.47 45.94
CA SER A 32 15.81 4.25 45.37
C SER A 32 14.52 4.53 44.58
N ASP A 33 14.22 3.84 43.48
CA ASP A 33 14.10 2.40 43.44
C ASP A 33 14.07 1.83 42.01
N TRP A 34 14.38 0.55 41.93
CA TRP A 34 14.09 -0.42 40.86
C TRP A 34 14.99 -0.54 39.63
N SER A 35 15.77 -1.62 39.68
CA SER A 35 16.53 -2.27 38.62
C SER A 35 15.63 -2.91 37.55
N VAL A 36 15.89 -2.58 36.29
CA VAL A 36 15.78 -3.52 35.17
C VAL A 36 17.09 -3.44 34.41
N SER A 37 17.91 -4.48 34.59
CA SER A 37 18.99 -4.80 33.67
C SER A 37 18.36 -5.50 32.47
N ASP A 38 18.54 -4.94 31.28
CA ASP A 38 18.89 -5.73 30.09
C ASP A 38 19.55 -4.78 29.09
N GLU A 39 20.88 -4.89 29.03
CA GLU A 39 21.66 -4.46 27.88
C GLU A 39 21.31 -5.39 26.71
N GLU A 40 20.42 -4.96 25.83
CA GLU A 40 20.51 -5.34 24.43
C GLU A 40 20.85 -4.10 23.62
N SER A 41 22.14 -3.99 23.31
CA SER A 41 22.66 -3.13 22.27
C SER A 41 21.97 -3.49 20.95
N HIS A 42 20.97 -2.71 20.55
CA HIS A 42 20.53 -2.67 19.16
C HIS A 42 21.72 -2.16 18.33
N VAL A 43 22.55 -3.08 17.85
CA VAL A 43 23.47 -2.82 16.76
C VAL A 43 22.59 -2.70 15.53
N THR A 44 22.14 -1.49 15.23
CA THR A 44 21.59 -1.17 13.92
C THR A 44 22.73 -1.38 12.92
N LEU A 45 22.75 -2.54 12.26
CA LEU A 45 23.55 -2.78 11.08
C LEU A 45 23.00 -1.86 9.99
N VAL A 46 23.47 -0.61 9.99
CA VAL A 46 23.27 0.30 8.87
C VAL A 46 24.21 -0.17 7.77
N GLU A 47 23.69 -1.02 6.87
CA GLU A 47 24.37 -1.27 5.60
C GLU A 47 24.35 0.03 4.78
N LYS A 48 25.46 0.75 4.82
CA LYS A 48 25.70 1.87 3.91
C LYS A 48 26.02 1.29 2.54
N ILE A 49 25.02 1.21 1.67
CA ILE A 49 25.21 0.91 0.25
C ILE A 49 25.71 2.20 -0.43
N GLU A 50 27.01 2.35 -0.59
CA GLU A 50 27.58 3.40 -1.44
C GLU A 50 27.34 3.05 -2.90
N LEU A 51 26.32 3.65 -3.49
CA LEU A 51 26.11 3.63 -4.93
C LEU A 51 27.25 4.43 -5.58
N LYS A 52 28.13 3.78 -6.34
CA LYS A 52 29.15 4.47 -7.14
C LYS A 52 28.44 5.43 -8.12
N ASN A 53 29.00 6.62 -8.31
CA ASN A 53 28.46 7.74 -9.10
C ASN A 53 28.15 7.46 -10.60
N ALA A 54 28.22 6.21 -11.08
CA ALA A 54 27.94 5.83 -12.46
C ALA A 54 26.93 4.65 -12.60
N VAL A 55 26.49 4.03 -11.50
CA VAL A 55 25.76 2.75 -11.56
C VAL A 55 24.39 2.85 -12.23
N MET A 56 23.75 4.03 -12.21
CA MET A 56 22.42 4.20 -12.81
C MET A 56 22.44 4.29 -14.34
N HIS A 57 23.54 4.74 -14.95
CA HIS A 57 23.64 4.88 -16.42
C HIS A 57 24.09 3.58 -17.11
N GLU A 58 24.67 2.65 -16.36
CA GLU A 58 25.16 1.35 -16.84
C GLU A 58 24.21 0.18 -16.50
N LEU A 59 23.02 0.49 -15.99
CA LEU A 59 22.00 -0.50 -15.64
C LEU A 59 21.31 -1.00 -16.91
N PHE A 60 21.94 -1.93 -17.62
CA PHE A 60 21.28 -2.70 -18.66
C PHE A 60 20.71 -3.98 -18.05
N GLY A 61 19.40 -4.18 -18.19
CA GLY A 61 18.77 -5.45 -17.85
C GLY A 61 19.30 -6.53 -18.80
N VAL A 62 19.99 -7.53 -18.27
CA VAL A 62 20.24 -8.76 -19.02
C VAL A 62 18.99 -9.60 -18.88
N LEU A 63 18.32 -9.88 -20.00
CA LEU A 63 17.27 -10.89 -20.06
C LEU A 63 17.94 -12.24 -19.74
N ASP A 64 17.64 -12.79 -18.58
CA ASP A 64 18.11 -14.11 -18.18
C ASP A 64 17.04 -15.14 -18.58
N ASP A 65 17.26 -15.80 -19.71
CA ASP A 65 16.39 -16.87 -20.24
C ASP A 65 16.69 -18.23 -19.57
N ALA A 66 17.37 -18.24 -18.42
CA ALA A 66 17.64 -19.49 -17.70
C ALA A 66 16.34 -20.14 -17.22
N PHE A 67 16.13 -21.39 -17.65
CA PHE A 67 15.06 -22.23 -17.15
C PHE A 67 15.44 -22.76 -15.76
N GLU A 68 14.88 -22.17 -14.71
CA GLU A 68 14.91 -22.75 -13.37
C GLU A 68 13.71 -23.68 -13.17
N ASN A 69 13.94 -24.82 -12.52
CA ASN A 69 12.84 -25.67 -12.09
C ASN A 69 12.03 -24.94 -11.02
N GLU A 70 10.72 -24.89 -11.20
CA GLU A 70 9.79 -24.35 -10.23
C GLU A 70 9.86 -25.20 -8.96
N ASN A 71 10.44 -24.63 -7.90
CA ASN A 71 10.57 -25.29 -6.60
C ASN A 71 9.98 -24.40 -5.53
N ARG A 72 8.73 -24.70 -5.19
CA ARG A 72 7.91 -23.94 -4.26
C ARG A 72 7.57 -24.82 -3.05
N PRO A 73 7.56 -24.29 -1.82
CA PRO A 73 6.98 -25.04 -0.72
C PRO A 73 5.46 -25.17 -0.97
N LEU A 74 4.88 -26.33 -0.63
CA LEU A 74 3.45 -26.59 -0.76
C LEU A 74 2.67 -25.91 0.39
N LEU A 75 2.64 -24.58 0.36
CA LEU A 75 1.90 -23.74 1.31
C LEU A 75 1.41 -22.48 0.61
N ALA A 76 0.43 -21.80 1.21
CA ALA A 76 -0.06 -20.51 0.75
C ALA A 76 -0.18 -19.51 1.91
N ASN A 77 0.55 -18.40 1.80
CA ASN A 77 0.61 -17.34 2.79
C ASN A 77 -0.53 -16.34 2.55
N SER A 78 -1.65 -16.55 3.22
CA SER A 78 -2.77 -15.61 3.22
C SER A 78 -2.58 -14.49 4.24
N ARG A 79 -3.49 -13.51 4.23
CA ARG A 79 -3.55 -12.45 5.25
C ARG A 79 -3.81 -13.01 6.64
N ILE A 80 -4.69 -14.02 6.75
CA ILE A 80 -5.18 -14.51 8.03
C ILE A 80 -4.35 -15.67 8.62
N GLY A 81 -3.50 -16.29 7.80
CA GLY A 81 -2.81 -17.52 8.16
C GLY A 81 -2.02 -18.13 7.01
N VAL A 82 -1.38 -19.26 7.29
CA VAL A 82 -0.69 -20.08 6.30
C VAL A 82 -1.52 -21.32 6.04
N TYR A 83 -1.86 -21.58 4.79
CA TYR A 83 -2.44 -22.85 4.36
C TYR A 83 -1.33 -23.84 4.06
N ASP A 84 -1.48 -25.07 4.53
CA ASP A 84 -0.69 -26.25 4.14
C ASP A 84 -1.63 -27.44 3.86
N ALA A 85 -1.09 -28.60 3.52
CA ALA A 85 -1.92 -29.77 3.19
C ALA A 85 -2.81 -30.26 4.35
N ALA A 86 -2.55 -29.86 5.60
CA ALA A 86 -3.35 -30.24 6.76
C ALA A 86 -4.49 -29.22 7.04
N GLY A 87 -4.36 -27.98 6.59
CA GLY A 87 -5.39 -26.96 6.76
C GLY A 87 -4.83 -25.54 6.85
N LEU A 88 -5.55 -24.68 7.56
CA LEU A 88 -5.16 -23.30 7.81
C LEU A 88 -4.59 -23.13 9.22
N LEU A 89 -3.34 -22.69 9.30
CA LEU A 89 -2.74 -22.22 10.54
C LEU A 89 -2.91 -20.70 10.66
N LEU A 90 -3.71 -20.27 11.64
CA LEU A 90 -4.01 -18.85 11.86
C LEU A 90 -2.78 -18.09 12.40
N LYS A 91 -2.58 -16.86 11.91
CA LYS A 91 -1.54 -15.95 12.41
C LYS A 91 -1.97 -15.21 13.68
N GLN A 92 -3.27 -15.09 13.89
CA GLN A 92 -3.88 -14.38 15.00
C GLN A 92 -5.29 -14.92 15.24
N ASP A 93 -5.86 -14.56 16.38
CA ASP A 93 -7.22 -14.95 16.73
C ASP A 93 -8.24 -14.26 15.80
N ILE A 94 -9.26 -15.02 15.40
CA ILE A 94 -10.37 -14.59 14.56
C ILE A 94 -11.66 -14.95 15.30
N PRO A 95 -12.68 -14.08 15.32
CA PRO A 95 -14.00 -14.42 15.84
C PRO A 95 -14.59 -15.67 15.19
N ASP A 96 -15.38 -16.44 15.93
CA ASP A 96 -15.99 -17.68 15.44
C ASP A 96 -16.84 -17.45 14.17
N GLU A 97 -17.53 -16.30 14.07
CA GLU A 97 -18.30 -15.94 12.87
C GLU A 97 -17.40 -15.74 11.64
N GLY A 98 -16.16 -15.29 11.84
CA GLY A 98 -15.16 -15.11 10.79
C GLY A 98 -14.53 -16.42 10.29
N LEU A 99 -14.59 -17.48 11.11
CA LEU A 99 -14.07 -18.81 10.77
C LEU A 99 -15.01 -19.64 9.89
N ILE A 100 -16.25 -19.18 9.69
CA ILE A 100 -17.24 -19.85 8.84
C ILE A 100 -16.71 -19.91 7.40
N PRO A 101 -16.60 -21.11 6.80
CA PRO A 101 -16.10 -21.25 5.45
C PRO A 101 -17.14 -20.76 4.43
N ARG A 102 -16.66 -20.04 3.41
CA ARG A 102 -17.43 -19.66 2.23
C ARG A 102 -17.67 -20.89 1.34
N PRO A 103 -18.91 -21.31 1.09
CA PRO A 103 -19.19 -22.55 0.36
C PRO A 103 -18.89 -22.46 -1.15
N ASP A 104 -18.79 -21.25 -1.69
CA ASP A 104 -18.47 -20.97 -3.08
C ASP A 104 -16.97 -20.74 -3.32
N LEU A 105 -16.15 -20.73 -2.27
CA LEU A 105 -14.70 -20.49 -2.35
C LEU A 105 -13.90 -21.68 -1.84
N ALA A 106 -12.77 -21.92 -2.49
CA ALA A 106 -11.77 -22.88 -2.05
C ALA A 106 -10.36 -22.34 -2.23
N MET A 107 -9.45 -22.77 -1.35
CA MET A 107 -8.02 -22.60 -1.51
C MET A 107 -7.46 -23.90 -2.09
N PHE A 108 -6.95 -23.84 -3.31
CA PHE A 108 -6.26 -24.97 -3.93
C PHE A 108 -4.76 -24.83 -3.72
N LEU A 109 -4.12 -25.86 -3.18
CA LEU A 109 -2.66 -25.95 -3.12
C LEU A 109 -2.13 -26.71 -4.32
N VAL A 110 -1.31 -26.03 -5.11
CA VAL A 110 -0.70 -26.59 -6.33
C VAL A 110 0.68 -27.14 -5.99
N ASP A 111 0.99 -28.37 -6.36
CA ASP A 111 2.31 -28.98 -6.18
C ASP A 111 3.33 -28.52 -7.24
N ASN A 112 4.55 -29.07 -7.21
CA ASN A 112 5.58 -28.77 -8.22
C ASN A 112 5.61 -29.78 -9.38
N SER A 113 4.60 -30.66 -9.52
CA SER A 113 4.54 -31.63 -10.62
C SER A 113 4.27 -30.93 -11.96
N LEU A 114 3.53 -29.83 -11.90
CA LEU A 114 3.20 -28.95 -13.02
C LEU A 114 3.50 -27.50 -12.65
N ARG A 115 3.66 -26.65 -13.67
CA ARG A 115 3.83 -25.21 -13.43
C ARG A 115 2.51 -24.63 -12.95
N ILE A 116 2.55 -23.74 -11.95
CA ILE A 116 1.32 -23.15 -11.42
C ILE A 116 0.52 -22.39 -12.49
N GLN A 117 1.20 -21.82 -13.48
CA GLN A 117 0.56 -21.14 -14.59
C GLN A 117 -0.22 -22.12 -15.48
N ASP A 118 0.33 -23.32 -15.73
CA ASP A 118 -0.34 -24.35 -16.54
C ASP A 118 -1.56 -24.90 -15.81
N VAL A 119 -1.43 -25.16 -14.50
CA VAL A 119 -2.55 -25.58 -13.64
C VAL A 119 -3.64 -24.52 -13.61
N ARG A 120 -3.27 -23.25 -13.44
CA ARG A 120 -4.22 -22.13 -13.51
C ARG A 120 -4.97 -22.12 -14.85
N SER A 121 -4.26 -22.26 -15.97
CA SER A 121 -4.88 -22.28 -17.30
C SER A 121 -5.82 -23.48 -17.50
N SER A 122 -5.52 -24.64 -16.93
CA SER A 122 -6.42 -25.80 -16.94
C SER A 122 -7.70 -25.53 -16.13
N LEU A 123 -7.58 -24.96 -14.92
CA LEU A 123 -8.73 -24.61 -14.08
C LEU A 123 -9.66 -23.59 -14.77
N GLU A 124 -9.10 -22.63 -15.51
CA GLU A 124 -9.87 -21.65 -16.29
C GLU A 124 -10.69 -22.28 -17.44
N GLN A 125 -10.43 -23.54 -17.83
CA GLN A 125 -11.26 -24.28 -18.80
C GLN A 125 -12.48 -24.95 -18.16
N ILE A 126 -12.56 -25.01 -16.82
CA ILE A 126 -13.68 -25.64 -16.13
C ILE A 126 -14.87 -24.67 -16.10
N HIS A 127 -15.98 -25.09 -16.72
CA HIS A 127 -17.22 -24.34 -16.68
C HIS A 127 -17.71 -24.18 -15.24
N GLY A 128 -18.09 -22.95 -14.87
CA GLY A 128 -18.59 -22.66 -13.53
C GLY A 128 -17.50 -22.44 -12.48
N LEU A 129 -16.23 -22.33 -12.89
CA LEU A 129 -15.06 -22.11 -12.03
C LEU A 129 -14.28 -20.86 -12.46
N GLU A 130 -13.82 -20.05 -11.51
CA GLU A 130 -12.95 -18.90 -11.77
C GLU A 130 -11.82 -18.80 -10.73
N VAL A 131 -10.58 -18.63 -11.20
CA VAL A 131 -9.42 -18.39 -10.33
C VAL A 131 -9.34 -16.90 -9.97
N ARG A 132 -9.69 -16.57 -8.72
CA ARG A 132 -9.79 -15.19 -8.21
C ARG A 132 -8.45 -14.57 -7.84
N ALA A 133 -7.55 -15.34 -7.25
CA ALA A 133 -6.26 -14.81 -6.84
C ALA A 133 -5.19 -15.89 -6.76
N PHE A 134 -3.94 -15.50 -6.98
CA PHE A 134 -2.78 -16.28 -6.60
C PHE A 134 -2.35 -15.91 -5.17
N ILE A 135 -2.26 -16.92 -4.30
CA ILE A 135 -1.81 -16.78 -2.92
C ILE A 135 -0.45 -17.44 -2.78
N SER A 136 0.59 -16.62 -2.82
CA SER A 136 1.98 -17.07 -2.82
C SER A 136 2.32 -18.00 -1.64
N PRO A 137 3.21 -18.99 -1.82
CA PRO A 137 3.84 -19.39 -3.08
C PRO A 137 3.02 -20.40 -3.88
N SER A 138 2.03 -21.07 -3.27
CA SER A 138 1.38 -22.22 -3.91
C SER A 138 -0.13 -22.32 -3.87
N GLY A 139 -0.81 -21.30 -3.37
CA GLY A 139 -2.26 -21.25 -3.34
C GLY A 139 -2.87 -20.60 -4.57
N LEU A 140 -4.02 -21.13 -4.99
CA LEU A 140 -4.98 -20.45 -5.85
C LEU A 140 -6.29 -20.30 -5.07
N LEU A 141 -6.76 -19.07 -4.91
CA LEU A 141 -8.11 -18.81 -4.42
C LEU A 141 -9.07 -18.96 -5.59
N VAL A 142 -9.98 -19.92 -5.50
CA VAL A 142 -10.89 -20.31 -6.58
C VAL A 142 -12.33 -20.12 -6.11
N GLN A 143 -13.17 -19.60 -7.00
CA GLN A 143 -14.62 -19.51 -6.79
C GLN A 143 -15.35 -20.38 -7.81
N GLY A 144 -16.41 -21.06 -7.42
CA GLY A 144 -17.22 -21.81 -8.36
C GLY A 144 -18.50 -22.39 -7.78
N THR A 145 -19.26 -23.09 -8.62
CA THR A 145 -20.32 -23.98 -8.12
C THR A 145 -19.70 -25.11 -7.32
N LYS A 146 -20.49 -25.76 -6.47
CA LYS A 146 -20.02 -26.92 -5.70
C LYS A 146 -19.44 -28.01 -6.62
N HIS A 147 -20.13 -28.30 -7.72
CA HIS A 147 -19.69 -29.30 -8.70
C HIS A 147 -18.37 -28.89 -9.37
N SER A 148 -18.24 -27.63 -9.81
CA SER A 148 -17.01 -27.16 -10.45
C SER A 148 -15.82 -27.13 -9.50
N LEU A 149 -16.03 -26.81 -8.21
CA LEU A 149 -14.98 -26.86 -7.19
C LEU A 149 -14.52 -28.31 -6.95
N GLU A 150 -15.45 -29.26 -6.86
CA GLU A 150 -15.14 -30.69 -6.76
C GLU A 150 -14.35 -31.16 -8.00
N GLN A 151 -14.80 -30.82 -9.20
CA GLN A 151 -14.08 -31.12 -10.44
C GLN A 151 -12.67 -30.50 -10.46
N GLY A 152 -12.55 -29.22 -10.09
CA GLY A 152 -11.25 -28.53 -10.04
C GLY A 152 -10.29 -29.13 -9.04
N SER A 153 -10.78 -29.77 -7.97
CA SER A 153 -9.93 -30.47 -6.99
C SER A 153 -9.30 -31.76 -7.52
N GLU A 154 -9.84 -32.31 -8.62
CA GLU A 154 -9.33 -33.52 -9.29
C GLU A 154 -8.35 -33.20 -10.43
N GLU A 155 -8.14 -31.91 -10.75
CA GLU A 155 -7.20 -31.49 -11.79
C GLU A 155 -5.76 -31.83 -11.45
N ALA A 156 -4.98 -32.14 -12.47
CA ALA A 156 -3.57 -32.48 -12.30
C ALA A 156 -2.78 -31.32 -11.66
N GLY A 157 -1.94 -31.66 -10.69
CA GLY A 157 -1.13 -30.69 -9.94
C GLY A 157 -1.82 -30.07 -8.73
N ILE A 158 -3.11 -30.33 -8.50
CA ILE A 158 -3.80 -29.95 -7.26
C ILE A 158 -3.56 -31.02 -6.20
N GLU A 159 -2.93 -30.63 -5.09
CA GLU A 159 -2.62 -31.54 -3.97
C GLU A 159 -3.68 -31.46 -2.87
N ALA A 160 -4.29 -30.29 -2.64
CA ALA A 160 -5.31 -30.12 -1.61
C ALA A 160 -6.34 -29.05 -1.98
N MET A 161 -7.61 -29.31 -1.64
CA MET A 161 -8.69 -28.34 -1.60
C MET A 161 -9.02 -28.02 -0.14
N LEU A 162 -8.88 -26.76 0.25
CA LEU A 162 -9.04 -26.31 1.63
C LEU A 162 -10.16 -25.25 1.73
N PRO A 163 -10.94 -25.25 2.84
CA PRO A 163 -11.98 -24.27 3.05
C PRO A 163 -11.40 -22.87 3.23
N VAL A 164 -12.12 -21.85 2.76
CA VAL A 164 -11.73 -20.44 2.89
C VAL A 164 -12.64 -19.75 3.91
N PRO A 165 -12.14 -19.38 5.11
CA PRO A 165 -12.92 -18.63 6.08
C PRO A 165 -13.37 -17.27 5.56
N VAL A 166 -14.59 -16.85 5.90
CA VAL A 166 -15.16 -15.58 5.49
C VAL A 166 -14.34 -14.37 5.97
N ALA A 167 -13.61 -14.51 7.08
CA ALA A 167 -12.67 -13.49 7.54
C ALA A 167 -11.64 -13.11 6.47
N MET A 168 -11.30 -13.99 5.52
CA MET A 168 -10.45 -13.63 4.39
C MET A 168 -11.01 -12.49 3.54
N MET A 169 -12.33 -12.32 3.47
CA MET A 169 -13.03 -11.31 2.65
C MET A 169 -13.37 -10.03 3.42
N VAL A 170 -12.99 -9.94 4.70
CA VAL A 170 -13.36 -8.83 5.59
C VAL A 170 -12.11 -8.18 6.14
N ASP A 171 -12.00 -6.86 5.98
CA ASP A 171 -10.93 -6.06 6.59
C ASP A 171 -10.79 -6.37 8.08
N GLU A 172 -9.55 -6.53 8.55
CA GLU A 172 -9.21 -6.96 9.91
C GLU A 172 -9.81 -6.06 10.98
N TYR A 173 -9.86 -4.76 10.70
CA TYR A 173 -10.47 -3.80 11.62
C TYR A 173 -11.92 -4.17 11.95
N LEU A 174 -12.65 -4.68 10.95
CA LEU A 174 -14.07 -5.03 11.08
C LEU A 174 -14.31 -6.34 11.82
N TRP A 175 -13.27 -7.10 12.15
CA TRP A 175 -13.45 -8.34 12.92
C TRP A 175 -13.85 -8.05 14.37
N PHE A 176 -13.38 -6.92 14.90
CA PHE A 176 -13.58 -6.54 16.29
C PHE A 176 -14.36 -5.23 16.43
N GLU A 177 -14.35 -4.39 15.41
CA GLU A 177 -15.03 -3.09 15.41
C GLU A 177 -16.22 -3.06 14.44
N SER A 178 -17.28 -2.36 14.84
CA SER A 178 -18.47 -2.15 14.01
C SER A 178 -18.52 -0.71 13.51
N PRO A 179 -18.07 -0.41 12.28
CA PRO A 179 -18.13 0.95 11.76
C PRO A 179 -19.57 1.34 11.44
N GLU A 180 -19.83 2.64 11.46
CA GLU A 180 -21.11 3.19 11.04
C GLU A 180 -21.38 2.95 9.55
N LYS A 181 -20.34 3.09 8.71
CA LYS A 181 -20.44 2.95 7.25
C LYS A 181 -19.36 2.01 6.70
N ILE A 182 -19.77 1.12 5.82
CA ILE A 182 -18.88 0.18 5.12
C ILE A 182 -18.90 0.38 3.62
N ARG A 183 -17.86 -0.14 2.98
CA ARG A 183 -17.75 -0.31 1.53
C ARG A 183 -17.69 -1.80 1.19
N LEU A 184 -18.56 -2.17 0.26
CA LEU A 184 -18.59 -3.49 -0.37
C LEU A 184 -17.95 -3.39 -1.76
N GLU A 185 -17.10 -4.36 -2.06
CA GLU A 185 -16.51 -4.52 -3.39
C GLU A 185 -16.84 -5.91 -3.95
N SER A 186 -17.25 -5.93 -5.22
CA SER A 186 -17.48 -7.15 -5.99
C SER A 186 -16.18 -7.63 -6.66
N TRP A 187 -16.23 -8.84 -7.21
CA TRP A 187 -15.11 -9.47 -7.88
C TRP A 187 -14.59 -8.66 -9.06
N ARG A 188 -13.30 -8.84 -9.34
CA ARG A 188 -12.57 -8.15 -10.41
C ARG A 188 -12.12 -9.13 -11.48
N GLY A 189 -12.34 -8.76 -12.73
CA GLY A 189 -11.68 -9.31 -13.93
C GLY A 189 -10.86 -8.22 -14.61
N ASP A 190 -11.03 -8.07 -15.93
CA ASP A 190 -10.51 -6.90 -16.66
C ASP A 190 -11.11 -5.59 -16.11
N GLU A 191 -12.38 -5.65 -15.71
CA GLU A 191 -13.12 -4.59 -15.04
C GLU A 191 -13.72 -5.10 -13.73
N LEU A 192 -14.28 -4.19 -12.91
CA LEU A 192 -14.98 -4.59 -11.71
C LEU A 192 -16.40 -5.06 -12.06
N HIS A 193 -16.76 -6.26 -11.61
CA HIS A 193 -18.06 -6.85 -11.96
C HIS A 193 -19.16 -6.33 -11.04
N SER A 194 -20.40 -6.25 -11.53
CA SER A 194 -21.57 -5.88 -10.71
C SER A 194 -22.09 -7.02 -9.82
N GLY A 195 -21.49 -8.21 -9.91
CA GLY A 195 -21.80 -9.39 -9.13
C GLY A 195 -21.05 -10.63 -9.65
N VAL A 196 -21.59 -11.80 -9.35
CA VAL A 196 -21.10 -13.10 -9.82
C VAL A 196 -22.16 -13.78 -10.68
N GLY A 197 -21.72 -14.53 -11.69
CA GLY A 197 -22.59 -15.29 -12.59
C GLY A 197 -21.80 -16.43 -13.24
N LEU A 198 -21.78 -17.58 -12.57
CA LEU A 198 -21.10 -18.79 -13.03
C LEU A 198 -22.14 -19.89 -13.30
N VAL A 199 -21.96 -20.63 -14.38
CA VAL A 199 -22.79 -21.77 -14.76
C VAL A 199 -21.88 -22.94 -15.08
N ASP A 200 -22.11 -24.07 -14.42
CA ASP A 200 -21.31 -25.28 -14.63
C ASP A 200 -21.82 -26.15 -15.78
N SER A 201 -21.09 -27.22 -16.09
CA SER A 201 -21.43 -28.17 -17.15
C SER A 201 -22.71 -28.98 -16.89
N GLU A 202 -23.16 -29.09 -15.64
CA GLU A 202 -24.41 -29.76 -15.26
C GLU A 202 -25.60 -28.79 -15.20
N GLY A 203 -25.36 -27.50 -15.37
CA GLY A 203 -26.36 -26.45 -15.37
C GLY A 203 -26.67 -25.87 -13.99
N HIS A 204 -25.87 -26.15 -12.94
CA HIS A 204 -25.99 -25.41 -11.69
C HIS A 204 -25.46 -23.99 -11.86
N VAL A 205 -26.08 -23.05 -11.15
CA VAL A 205 -25.84 -21.62 -11.31
C VAL A 205 -25.43 -21.01 -9.97
N LEU A 206 -24.29 -20.32 -9.95
CA LEU A 206 -23.89 -19.41 -8.90
C LEU A 206 -24.05 -17.98 -9.42
N GLN A 207 -25.18 -17.34 -9.12
CA GLN A 207 -25.47 -16.01 -9.61
C GLN A 207 -26.00 -15.10 -8.51
N GLN A 208 -25.40 -13.93 -8.37
CA GLN A 208 -25.84 -12.90 -7.43
C GLN A 208 -25.33 -11.53 -7.84
N SER A 209 -26.16 -10.50 -7.67
CA SER A 209 -25.76 -9.10 -7.87
C SER A 209 -25.37 -8.44 -6.54
N LEU A 210 -24.29 -7.65 -6.55
CA LEU A 210 -23.89 -6.85 -5.40
C LEU A 210 -24.98 -5.84 -5.01
N SER A 211 -25.74 -5.32 -5.99
CA SER A 211 -26.85 -4.40 -5.72
C SER A 211 -28.03 -5.07 -4.99
N HIS A 212 -28.18 -6.38 -5.12
CA HIS A 212 -29.17 -7.13 -4.35
C HIS A 212 -28.72 -7.23 -2.89
N VAL A 213 -27.47 -7.67 -2.67
CA VAL A 213 -26.83 -7.74 -1.36
C VAL A 213 -26.88 -6.39 -0.65
N SER A 214 -26.50 -5.30 -1.32
CA SER A 214 -26.52 -3.97 -0.71
C SER A 214 -27.92 -3.55 -0.23
N LYS A 215 -28.98 -3.88 -0.98
CA LYS A 215 -30.37 -3.56 -0.59
C LYS A 215 -30.87 -4.39 0.57
N GLN A 216 -30.34 -5.61 0.73
CA GLN A 216 -30.71 -6.50 1.81
C GLN A 216 -30.04 -6.09 3.13
N PHE A 217 -28.77 -5.68 3.08
CA PHE A 217 -27.95 -5.53 4.28
C PHE A 217 -27.64 -4.09 4.68
N LEU A 218 -27.75 -3.13 3.75
CA LEU A 218 -27.36 -1.74 3.97
C LEU A 218 -28.54 -0.77 3.94
N LYS A 219 -28.38 0.33 4.66
CA LYS A 219 -29.15 1.57 4.56
C LYS A 219 -28.29 2.68 3.96
N GLU A 220 -28.93 3.77 3.54
CA GLU A 220 -28.24 4.95 3.01
C GLU A 220 -27.23 4.60 1.89
N ILE A 221 -27.69 3.75 0.98
CA ILE A 221 -26.86 3.15 -0.06
C ILE A 221 -26.38 4.24 -1.01
N ASN A 222 -25.06 4.30 -1.20
CA ASN A 222 -24.40 5.14 -2.18
C ASN A 222 -23.59 4.25 -3.14
N ILE A 223 -24.01 4.22 -4.40
CA ILE A 223 -23.34 3.48 -5.48
C ILE A 223 -22.22 4.38 -6.00
N ILE A 224 -20.98 3.94 -5.82
CA ILE A 224 -19.80 4.72 -6.22
C ILE A 224 -19.49 4.47 -7.69
N ASP A 225 -19.43 3.19 -8.07
CA ASP A 225 -19.16 2.72 -9.41
C ASP A 225 -19.67 1.27 -9.55
N THR A 226 -19.56 0.70 -10.75
CA THR A 226 -19.83 -0.73 -10.99
C THR A 226 -19.02 -1.58 -10.02
N GLY A 227 -19.70 -2.42 -9.23
CA GLY A 227 -19.05 -3.31 -8.27
C GLY A 227 -18.54 -2.65 -6.98
N ARG A 228 -18.79 -1.34 -6.75
CA ARG A 228 -18.49 -0.66 -5.48
C ARG A 228 -19.70 0.06 -4.91
N ILE A 229 -20.11 -0.37 -3.71
CA ILE A 229 -21.27 0.19 -3.03
C ILE A 229 -20.89 0.49 -1.59
N SER A 230 -21.29 1.66 -1.09
CA SER A 230 -21.14 2.04 0.31
C SER A 230 -22.51 2.19 0.98
N GLY A 231 -22.56 2.01 2.30
CA GLY A 231 -23.81 2.17 3.05
C GLY A 231 -23.63 1.88 4.54
N VAL A 232 -24.67 2.22 5.31
CA VAL A 232 -24.75 2.02 6.76
C VAL A 232 -25.24 0.60 7.04
N VAL A 233 -24.56 -0.13 7.91
CA VAL A 233 -24.94 -1.51 8.26
C VAL A 233 -26.19 -1.47 9.13
N HIS A 234 -27.23 -2.23 8.75
CA HIS A 234 -28.54 -2.10 9.41
C HIS A 234 -28.69 -2.92 10.70
N SER A 235 -28.25 -4.19 10.74
CA SER A 235 -28.53 -5.05 11.90
C SER A 235 -27.78 -6.39 11.88
N GLN A 236 -26.64 -6.49 11.20
CA GLN A 236 -25.96 -7.77 11.01
C GLN A 236 -24.45 -7.68 11.23
N SER A 237 -23.87 -8.83 11.55
CA SER A 237 -22.44 -9.04 11.47
C SER A 237 -21.95 -8.81 10.04
N VAL A 238 -20.84 -8.08 9.89
CA VAL A 238 -20.18 -7.88 8.59
C VAL A 238 -19.79 -9.22 7.93
N PHE A 239 -19.62 -10.27 8.74
CA PHE A 239 -19.34 -11.62 8.26
C PHE A 239 -20.54 -12.22 7.51
N GLU A 240 -21.78 -11.92 7.90
CA GLU A 240 -22.97 -12.38 7.16
C GLU A 240 -23.02 -11.76 5.76
N ILE A 241 -22.69 -10.47 5.64
CA ILE A 241 -22.60 -9.78 4.35
C ILE A 241 -21.48 -10.39 3.51
N ALA A 242 -20.34 -10.69 4.13
CA ALA A 242 -19.18 -11.25 3.45
C ALA A 242 -19.37 -12.73 3.06
N LEU A 243 -20.36 -13.44 3.59
CA LEU A 243 -20.73 -14.79 3.13
C LEU A 243 -21.36 -14.78 1.74
N GLU A 244 -21.85 -13.63 1.28
CA GLU A 244 -22.58 -13.53 0.03
C GLU A 244 -21.66 -13.68 -1.20
N PRO A 245 -22.01 -14.54 -2.18
CA PRO A 245 -21.13 -14.86 -3.32
C PRO A 245 -20.65 -13.67 -4.15
N SER A 246 -21.45 -12.61 -4.25
CA SER A 246 -21.10 -11.40 -5.02
C SER A 246 -20.16 -10.45 -4.28
N VAL A 247 -19.92 -10.66 -2.98
CA VAL A 247 -19.01 -9.86 -2.17
C VAL A 247 -17.63 -10.49 -2.21
N SER A 248 -16.66 -9.73 -2.71
CA SER A 248 -15.24 -10.11 -2.70
C SER A 248 -14.49 -9.50 -1.52
N TRP A 249 -14.92 -8.31 -1.08
CA TRP A 249 -14.26 -7.59 0.00
C TRP A 249 -15.22 -6.66 0.74
N VAL A 250 -15.08 -6.62 2.06
CA VAL A 250 -15.78 -5.70 2.95
C VAL A 250 -14.76 -4.90 3.74
N ARG A 251 -14.88 -3.57 3.73
CA ARG A 251 -14.01 -2.67 4.49
C ARG A 251 -14.77 -1.50 5.09
N ALA A 252 -14.19 -0.84 6.08
CA ALA A 252 -14.67 0.47 6.51
C ALA A 252 -14.65 1.45 5.34
N GLU A 253 -15.63 2.36 5.28
CA GLU A 253 -15.64 3.40 4.27
C GLU A 253 -14.36 4.25 4.39
N PRO A 254 -13.53 4.33 3.33
CA PRO A 254 -12.33 5.13 3.37
C PRO A 254 -12.72 6.61 3.45
N MET A 255 -12.14 7.30 4.44
CA MET A 255 -12.19 8.75 4.53
C MET A 255 -11.11 9.31 3.61
N PHE A 256 -11.53 9.89 2.49
CA PHE A 256 -10.61 10.64 1.64
C PHE A 256 -10.45 12.05 2.22
N THR A 257 -9.25 12.35 2.69
CA THR A 257 -8.85 13.72 3.04
C THR A 257 -7.94 14.26 1.94
N ILE A 258 -8.04 15.57 1.70
CA ILE A 258 -7.10 16.25 0.81
C ILE A 258 -5.84 16.52 1.62
N ASP A 259 -4.84 15.69 1.37
CA ASP A 259 -3.55 15.70 2.04
C ASP A 259 -2.54 16.54 1.21
N ASN A 260 -2.82 17.83 1.06
CA ASN A 260 -2.05 18.74 0.19
C ASN A 260 -0.67 19.19 0.77
N ASN A 261 -0.32 18.69 1.96
CA ASN A 261 0.78 19.22 2.78
C ASN A 261 1.86 18.17 3.12
N TYR A 262 1.81 16.96 2.54
CA TYR A 262 2.80 15.91 2.82
C TYR A 262 4.05 15.96 1.95
N ALA A 263 4.12 16.85 0.96
CA ALA A 263 5.29 16.96 0.09
C ALA A 263 6.60 17.08 0.91
N ARG A 264 6.58 17.87 1.98
CA ARG A 264 7.72 18.05 2.88
C ARG A 264 8.08 16.77 3.65
N SER A 265 7.07 16.04 4.11
CA SER A 265 7.25 14.76 4.82
C SER A 265 7.76 13.67 3.88
N HIS A 266 7.22 13.57 2.66
CA HIS A 266 7.69 12.62 1.64
C HIS A 266 9.11 12.92 1.15
N MET A 267 9.49 14.19 1.03
CA MET A 267 10.87 14.60 0.77
C MET A 267 11.80 14.47 1.99
N ALA A 268 11.29 14.01 3.13
CA ALA A 268 12.02 13.87 4.40
C ALA A 268 12.72 15.17 4.87
N ILE A 269 12.16 16.34 4.53
CA ILE A 269 12.69 17.63 4.98
C ILE A 269 12.13 18.06 6.35
N THR A 270 11.15 17.33 6.87
CA THR A 270 10.60 17.46 8.23
C THR A 270 11.02 16.27 9.11
N GLY A 271 11.36 16.52 10.38
CA GLY A 271 11.74 15.49 11.36
C GLY A 271 13.24 15.44 11.74
N SER A 272 13.62 14.52 12.65
CA SER A 272 14.99 14.39 13.20
C SER A 272 16.07 13.95 12.20
N TYR A 273 15.67 13.56 10.99
CA TYR A 273 16.59 13.11 9.93
C TYR A 273 16.67 14.09 8.75
N SER A 274 16.05 15.27 8.86
CA SER A 274 16.12 16.27 7.81
C SER A 274 17.47 16.98 7.80
N VAL A 275 17.86 17.54 6.64
CA VAL A 275 19.07 18.38 6.51
C VAL A 275 19.10 19.48 7.58
N ARG A 276 17.94 20.05 7.92
CA ARG A 276 17.80 21.13 8.92
C ARG A 276 18.03 20.67 10.36
N SER A 277 17.74 19.42 10.71
CA SER A 277 17.98 18.88 12.05
C SER A 277 19.34 18.19 12.17
N HIS A 278 19.85 17.62 11.07
CA HIS A 278 21.15 16.94 11.03
C HIS A 278 22.33 17.92 10.86
N PHE A 279 22.15 18.98 10.07
CA PHE A 279 23.06 20.10 9.96
C PHE A 279 22.38 21.31 10.60
N THR A 280 22.97 21.86 11.68
CA THR A 280 22.47 23.09 12.32
C THR A 280 22.63 24.27 11.38
N THR A 281 21.74 24.38 10.40
CA THR A 281 21.77 25.38 9.34
C THR A 281 20.40 26.01 9.20
N ASP A 282 20.35 27.34 9.12
CA ASP A 282 19.14 28.13 8.89
C ASP A 282 18.79 28.20 7.39
N LEU A 283 18.88 27.08 6.67
CA LEU A 283 18.60 27.03 5.24
C LEU A 283 17.08 27.01 5.00
N ASP A 284 16.55 28.14 4.56
CA ASP A 284 15.12 28.36 4.29
C ASP A 284 14.84 28.87 2.86
N GLY A 285 15.87 28.93 2.01
CA GLY A 285 15.78 29.44 0.64
C GLY A 285 16.20 30.90 0.47
N SER A 286 16.52 31.61 1.55
CA SER A 286 16.93 33.02 1.50
C SER A 286 18.02 33.27 0.45
N GLY A 287 17.77 34.24 -0.44
CA GLY A 287 18.68 34.62 -1.52
C GLY A 287 18.71 33.68 -2.73
N GLN A 288 17.82 32.68 -2.78
CA GLN A 288 17.62 31.83 -3.95
C GLN A 288 16.37 32.27 -4.72
N ILE A 289 16.45 32.20 -6.05
CA ILE A 289 15.31 32.43 -6.95
C ILE A 289 14.86 31.07 -7.47
N VAL A 290 13.57 30.76 -7.31
CA VAL A 290 12.95 29.57 -7.88
C VAL A 290 12.02 29.97 -9.01
N ALA A 291 12.20 29.35 -10.18
CA ALA A 291 11.29 29.52 -11.30
C ALA A 291 10.23 28.42 -11.30
N VAL A 292 8.95 28.80 -11.36
CA VAL A 292 7.82 27.87 -11.48
C VAL A 292 7.10 28.20 -12.78
N ALA A 293 6.84 27.18 -13.60
CA ALA A 293 6.13 27.30 -14.86
C ALA A 293 4.93 26.36 -14.84
N ASP A 294 3.72 26.92 -14.74
CA ASP A 294 2.50 26.17 -14.45
C ASP A 294 1.26 26.98 -14.88
N SER A 295 0.07 26.58 -14.45
CA SER A 295 -1.21 27.11 -14.92
C SER A 295 -1.33 28.62 -14.77
N GLY A 296 -0.99 29.15 -13.61
CA GLY A 296 -1.05 30.57 -13.29
C GLY A 296 -0.68 30.79 -11.83
N LEU A 297 -0.72 32.03 -11.38
CA LEU A 297 -0.44 32.40 -10.00
C LEU A 297 -1.49 33.36 -9.45
N ASP A 298 -2.10 33.00 -8.32
CA ASP A 298 -2.79 33.93 -7.43
C ASP A 298 -1.72 34.77 -6.69
N GLU A 299 -1.35 35.90 -7.26
CA GLU A 299 -0.27 36.77 -6.72
C GLU A 299 -0.66 37.40 -5.38
N ASP A 300 -1.95 37.67 -5.15
CA ASP A 300 -2.49 38.15 -3.88
C ASP A 300 -2.96 37.04 -2.94
N HIS A 301 -2.53 35.80 -3.22
CA HIS A 301 -2.68 34.65 -2.32
C HIS A 301 -2.06 34.92 -0.95
N GLY A 302 -1.19 35.92 -0.76
CA GLY A 302 -0.75 36.39 0.57
C GLY A 302 0.34 35.56 1.24
N ASP A 303 0.53 34.30 0.82
CA ASP A 303 1.65 33.44 1.25
C ASP A 303 2.98 33.78 0.57
N PHE A 304 2.98 34.68 -0.43
CA PHE A 304 4.17 35.08 -1.19
C PHE A 304 4.72 36.44 -0.78
N GLY A 305 3.89 37.30 -0.17
CA GLY A 305 4.28 38.66 0.23
C GLY A 305 4.95 39.45 -0.90
N THR A 306 6.16 39.96 -0.65
CA THR A 306 6.96 40.72 -1.63
C THR A 306 7.97 39.84 -2.38
N ARG A 307 7.86 38.51 -2.30
CA ARG A 307 8.86 37.57 -2.84
C ARG A 307 8.62 37.18 -4.29
N ILE A 308 7.52 37.61 -4.89
CA ILE A 308 7.29 37.47 -6.34
C ILE A 308 8.14 38.54 -7.03
N ILE A 309 9.21 38.12 -7.71
CA ILE A 309 10.09 39.02 -8.47
C ILE A 309 9.42 39.40 -9.79
N GLU A 310 8.82 38.42 -10.46
CA GLU A 310 8.20 38.58 -11.77
C GLU A 310 7.19 37.45 -11.99
N SER A 311 6.11 37.75 -12.69
CA SER A 311 5.13 36.78 -13.17
C SER A 311 4.88 37.07 -14.64
N LYS A 312 5.16 36.09 -15.50
CA LYS A 312 5.15 36.29 -16.95
C LYS A 312 4.14 35.37 -17.63
N ASP A 313 3.23 35.98 -18.37
CA ASP A 313 2.39 35.30 -19.34
C ASP A 313 3.27 34.84 -20.52
N VAL A 314 3.39 33.52 -20.68
CA VAL A 314 4.15 32.91 -21.78
C VAL A 314 3.24 32.54 -22.96
N ILE A 315 1.93 32.38 -22.71
CA ILE A 315 0.95 31.99 -23.73
C ILE A 315 0.47 33.22 -24.53
N GLY A 316 0.49 34.40 -23.93
CA GLY A 316 0.12 35.66 -24.55
C GLY A 316 -1.38 35.94 -24.53
N ASP A 317 -2.11 35.37 -23.57
CA ASP A 317 -3.55 35.62 -23.37
C ASP A 317 -3.82 36.92 -22.59
N GLY A 318 -2.77 37.52 -22.01
CA GLY A 318 -2.83 38.77 -21.25
C GLY A 318 -3.07 38.58 -19.76
N SER A 319 -3.01 37.35 -19.25
CA SER A 319 -3.23 37.00 -17.84
C SER A 319 -2.10 36.15 -17.29
N THR A 320 -1.77 36.36 -16.02
CA THR A 320 -0.93 35.43 -15.22
C THR A 320 -1.72 34.75 -14.12
N ALA A 321 -3.03 35.02 -14.03
CA ALA A 321 -3.87 34.58 -12.93
C ALA A 321 -4.14 33.08 -13.00
N ASP A 322 -4.28 32.44 -11.84
CA ASP A 322 -4.65 31.03 -11.74
C ASP A 322 -6.17 30.89 -11.58
N THR A 323 -6.93 31.33 -12.58
CA THR A 323 -8.38 31.55 -12.42
C THR A 323 -9.18 30.24 -12.35
N TRP A 324 -8.71 29.20 -13.04
CA TRP A 324 -9.51 27.99 -13.28
C TRP A 324 -9.02 26.75 -12.53
N SER A 325 -7.71 26.49 -12.53
CA SER A 325 -7.16 25.24 -11.99
C SER A 325 -6.69 25.36 -10.54
N GLY A 326 -6.08 26.47 -10.15
CA GLY A 326 -5.44 26.63 -8.84
C GLY A 326 -4.14 25.81 -8.69
N HIS A 327 -3.71 25.14 -9.76
CA HIS A 327 -2.60 24.18 -9.72
C HIS A 327 -1.25 24.90 -9.57
N GLY A 328 -1.01 25.94 -10.36
CA GLY A 328 0.23 26.71 -10.33
C GLY A 328 0.43 27.44 -9.01
N THR A 329 -0.64 27.99 -8.43
CA THR A 329 -0.65 28.57 -7.08
C THR A 329 -0.30 27.50 -6.04
N HIS A 330 -0.91 26.32 -6.14
CA HIS A 330 -0.63 25.21 -5.22
C HIS A 330 0.83 24.72 -5.33
N VAL A 331 1.37 24.61 -6.54
CA VAL A 331 2.78 24.27 -6.79
C VAL A 331 3.71 25.33 -6.19
N ALA A 332 3.44 26.61 -6.45
CA ALA A 332 4.23 27.72 -5.89
C ALA A 332 4.20 27.74 -4.35
N CYS A 333 3.02 27.56 -3.74
CA CYS A 333 2.87 27.46 -2.28
C CYS A 333 3.65 26.27 -1.70
N THR A 334 3.64 25.12 -2.38
CA THR A 334 4.40 23.93 -1.97
C THR A 334 5.91 24.21 -1.95
N VAL A 335 6.40 24.98 -2.91
CA VAL A 335 7.82 25.34 -3.01
C VAL A 335 8.19 26.39 -1.96
N LEU A 336 7.49 27.53 -1.90
CA LEU A 336 7.95 28.72 -1.16
C LEU A 336 6.88 29.52 -0.41
N GLY A 337 5.66 28.99 -0.24
CA GLY A 337 4.67 29.62 0.62
C GLY A 337 5.20 29.78 2.04
N ASP A 338 5.06 30.95 2.66
CA ASP A 338 5.57 31.19 4.02
C ASP A 338 4.66 30.62 5.12
N GLY A 339 3.46 30.15 4.75
CA GLY A 339 2.48 29.61 5.67
C GLY A 339 1.86 30.66 6.57
N THR A 340 1.78 31.93 6.14
CA THR A 340 1.10 32.96 6.91
C THR A 340 -0.43 32.82 6.87
N ARG A 341 -1.01 32.20 5.84
CA ARG A 341 -2.46 31.95 5.73
C ARG A 341 -2.90 30.55 6.15
N GLY A 342 -2.00 29.69 6.58
CA GLY A 342 -2.31 28.32 6.97
C GLY A 342 -1.29 27.74 7.95
N PRO A 343 -1.50 26.51 8.45
CA PRO A 343 -0.55 25.89 9.38
C PRO A 343 0.72 25.36 8.70
N TYR A 344 0.87 25.52 7.37
CA TYR A 344 1.92 24.87 6.58
C TYR A 344 2.69 25.89 5.74
N ALA A 345 4.02 25.83 5.84
CA ALA A 345 4.94 26.53 4.95
C ALA A 345 5.52 25.56 3.92
N GLY A 346 5.93 26.09 2.76
CA GLY A 346 6.60 25.37 1.69
C GLY A 346 8.00 24.87 2.06
N VAL A 347 8.69 24.29 1.08
CA VAL A 347 10.04 23.72 1.25
C VAL A 347 11.07 24.80 1.58
N ALA A 348 11.03 25.91 0.84
CA ALA A 348 11.97 27.01 0.87
C ALA A 348 11.21 28.34 1.05
N PRO A 349 10.62 28.58 2.23
CA PRO A 349 9.66 29.67 2.46
C PRO A 349 10.25 31.08 2.30
N ALA A 350 11.58 31.23 2.33
CA ALA A 350 12.25 32.52 2.16
C ALA A 350 12.85 32.72 0.75
N SER A 351 12.63 31.79 -0.18
CA SER A 351 13.01 31.97 -1.58
C SER A 351 12.17 33.04 -2.28
N GLU A 352 12.75 33.61 -3.33
CA GLU A 352 12.06 34.49 -4.26
C GLU A 352 11.49 33.70 -5.45
N LEU A 353 10.37 34.15 -6.01
CA LEU A 353 9.63 33.46 -7.07
C LEU A 353 9.73 34.22 -8.40
N TYR A 354 10.08 33.49 -9.45
CA TYR A 354 9.85 33.89 -10.83
C TYR A 354 8.78 32.96 -11.42
N PHE A 355 7.63 33.48 -11.83
CA PHE A 355 6.52 32.66 -12.32
C PHE A 355 6.35 32.76 -13.84
N GLN A 356 6.00 31.65 -14.47
CA GLN A 356 5.62 31.57 -15.89
C GLN A 356 4.22 30.96 -15.98
N ALA A 357 3.24 31.77 -16.35
CA ALA A 357 1.89 31.30 -16.60
C ALA A 357 1.81 30.62 -17.98
N MET A 358 1.27 29.40 -17.98
CA MET A 358 1.20 28.48 -19.11
C MET A 358 -0.23 28.01 -19.41
N GLU A 359 -1.22 28.37 -18.59
CA GLU A 359 -2.65 28.20 -18.93
C GLU A 359 -3.09 29.28 -19.92
N ASN A 360 -4.19 29.01 -20.61
CA ASN A 360 -4.88 29.99 -21.44
C ASN A 360 -6.22 30.28 -20.79
N ASP A 361 -6.32 31.44 -20.14
CA ASP A 361 -7.50 31.91 -19.41
C ASP A 361 -8.70 32.29 -20.30
#